data_AF-A0A7W7KN00-F1
#
_entry.id   AF-A0A7W7KN00-F1
#
_cell.length_a   1.000
_cell.length_b   1.000
_cell.length_c   1.000
_cell.angle_alpha   90.00
_cell.angle_beta   90.00
_cell.angle_gamma   90.00
#
_symmetry.space_group_name_H-M   'P 1'
#
loop_
_entity.id
_entity.type
_entity.pdbx_description
1 polymer ?
#
loop_
_entity_poly.entity_id
_entity_poly.type
_entity_poly.pdbx_seq_one_letter_code
_entity_poly.pdbx_strand_id
1 'polypeptide(L)'
;MQRTVHFLISPNACFAERVRKTGSSELIHLAEPTLWSGQEGDVAPMQTAAMDAVVKLLFVEMTKRERQHIDEFQEEFGEIPVSIAFFDLNWTVTRIDLDMTVRDAVEDALLSGSFKAMIPSGNAMVDELLAHFEWNASSRLKG
;
A
#
# COMPACT_ATOMS: atom_id res chain seq x y z
N MET A 1 4.11 -3.68 -22.41
CA MET A 1 4.84 -2.91 -21.39
C MET A 1 4.50 -3.49 -20.03
N GLN A 2 5.45 -3.69 -19.11
CA GLN A 2 5.12 -4.10 -17.74
C GLN A 2 4.65 -2.86 -16.97
N ARG A 3 3.53 -2.99 -16.24
CA ARG A 3 3.01 -1.94 -15.37
C ARG A 3 3.01 -2.45 -13.93
N THR A 4 3.42 -1.60 -12.99
CA THR A 4 3.25 -1.90 -11.57
C THR A 4 1.85 -1.48 -11.17
N VAL A 5 1.06 -2.44 -10.68
CA VAL A 5 -0.28 -2.18 -10.16
C VAL A 5 -0.22 -2.21 -8.65
N HIS A 6 -0.84 -1.22 -8.01
CA HIS A 6 -0.90 -1.12 -6.56
C HIS A 6 -2.33 -1.39 -6.08
N PHE A 7 -2.44 -2.12 -4.97
CA PHE A 7 -3.68 -2.48 -4.32
C PHE A 7 -3.63 -1.96 -2.89
N LEU A 8 -4.52 -1.02 -2.56
CA LEU A 8 -4.76 -0.61 -1.19
C LEU A 8 -5.86 -1.49 -0.60
N ILE A 9 -5.50 -2.32 0.35
CA ILE A 9 -6.41 -3.16 1.11
C ILE A 9 -6.71 -2.48 2.43
N SER A 10 -7.95 -2.04 2.63
CA SER A 10 -8.35 -1.28 3.81
C SER A 10 -9.34 -2.08 4.65
N PRO A 11 -9.15 -2.18 5.97
CA PRO A 11 -10.16 -2.79 6.82
C PRO A 11 -11.41 -1.90 6.84
N ASN A 12 -12.58 -2.51 6.87
CA ASN A 12 -13.79 -1.74 7.12
C ASN A 12 -13.85 -1.30 8.59
N ALA A 13 -14.69 -0.31 8.87
CA ALA A 13 -14.75 0.30 10.20
C ALA A 13 -15.09 -0.71 11.31
N CYS A 14 -16.00 -1.64 11.04
CA CYS A 14 -16.42 -2.66 11.99
C CYS A 14 -15.27 -3.61 12.34
N PHE A 15 -14.57 -4.12 11.32
CA PHE A 15 -13.42 -4.99 11.50
C PHE A 15 -12.27 -4.28 12.23
N ALA A 16 -11.94 -3.05 11.82
CA ALA A 16 -10.90 -2.25 12.46
C ALA A 16 -11.20 -1.97 13.94
N GLU A 17 -12.45 -1.64 14.28
CA GLU A 17 -12.87 -1.44 15.68
C GLU A 17 -12.79 -2.75 16.48
N ARG A 18 -13.23 -3.86 15.89
CA ARG A 18 -13.17 -5.18 16.51
C ARG A 18 -11.73 -5.61 16.82
N VAL A 19 -10.83 -5.47 15.85
CA VAL A 19 -9.38 -5.71 16.04
C VAL A 19 -8.82 -4.84 17.16
N ARG A 20 -9.11 -3.52 17.17
CA ARG A 20 -8.61 -2.62 18.22
C ARG A 20 -9.09 -2.98 19.62
N LYS A 21 -10.32 -3.51 19.75
CA LYS A 21 -10.89 -3.95 21.03
C LYS A 21 -10.19 -5.16 21.62
N THR A 22 -9.51 -5.98 20.81
CA THR A 22 -8.70 -7.09 21.32
C THR A 22 -7.55 -6.59 22.20
N GLY A 23 -7.08 -5.34 22.00
CA GLY A 23 -5.93 -4.79 22.69
C GLY A 23 -4.60 -5.45 22.31
N SER A 24 -4.59 -6.42 21.38
CA SER A 24 -3.40 -7.12 20.95
C SER A 24 -2.54 -6.24 20.05
N SER A 25 -1.32 -5.95 20.50
CA SER A 25 -0.30 -5.26 19.70
C SER A 25 0.11 -6.05 18.47
N GLU A 26 -0.05 -7.37 18.48
CA GLU A 26 0.28 -8.22 17.33
C GLU A 26 -0.80 -8.15 16.24
N LEU A 27 -2.03 -7.81 16.61
CA LEU A 27 -3.17 -7.72 15.70
C LEU A 27 -3.47 -6.29 15.25
N ILE A 28 -2.97 -5.27 15.94
CA ILE A 28 -3.31 -3.86 15.68
C ILE A 28 -3.11 -3.44 14.22
N HIS A 29 -2.10 -4.01 13.54
CA HIS A 29 -1.80 -3.75 12.13
C HIS A 29 -2.91 -4.20 11.17
N LEU A 30 -3.76 -5.17 11.56
CA LEU A 30 -4.92 -5.57 10.76
C LEU A 30 -6.01 -4.48 10.73
N ALA A 31 -5.96 -3.53 11.66
CA ALA A 31 -6.85 -2.36 11.70
C ALA A 31 -6.30 -1.17 10.87
N GLU A 32 -5.19 -1.36 10.15
CA GLU A 32 -4.55 -0.33 9.32
C GLU A 32 -4.61 -0.71 7.83
N PRO A 33 -4.72 0.28 6.92
CA PRO A 33 -4.63 0.01 5.50
C PRO A 33 -3.26 -0.55 5.10
N THR A 34 -3.25 -1.55 4.23
CA THR A 34 -2.04 -2.20 3.71
C THR A 34 -1.92 -1.98 2.20
N LEU A 35 -0.74 -1.53 1.75
CA LEU A 35 -0.43 -1.37 0.33
C LEU A 35 0.30 -2.59 -0.21
N TRP A 36 -0.25 -3.22 -1.24
CA TRP A 36 0.36 -4.31 -2.00
C TRP A 36 0.69 -3.83 -3.41
N SER A 37 1.73 -4.41 -4.03
CA SER A 37 2.10 -4.12 -5.41
C SER A 37 2.43 -5.40 -6.16
N GLY A 38 2.05 -5.46 -7.44
CA GLY A 38 2.41 -6.55 -8.36
C GLY A 38 2.94 -6.01 -9.68
N GLN A 39 3.71 -6.83 -10.39
CA GLN A 39 4.10 -6.57 -11.78
C GLN A 39 3.11 -7.26 -12.70
N GLU A 40 2.42 -6.50 -13.56
CA GLU A 40 1.51 -7.04 -14.57
C GLU A 40 2.08 -6.83 -15.98
N GLY A 41 1.94 -7.84 -16.83
CA GLY A 41 2.13 -7.68 -18.27
C GLY A 41 0.97 -6.90 -18.90
N ASP A 42 1.12 -6.45 -20.15
CA ASP A 42 0.00 -5.88 -20.91
C ASP A 42 -1.06 -6.96 -21.15
N VAL A 43 -2.05 -7.04 -20.26
CA VAL A 43 -3.19 -7.94 -20.40
C VAL A 43 -4.48 -7.14 -20.40
N ALA A 44 -5.39 -7.53 -21.30
CA ALA A 44 -6.60 -6.80 -21.63
C ALA A 44 -7.49 -6.46 -20.40
N PRO A 45 -8.25 -5.35 -20.44
CA PRO A 45 -9.05 -4.84 -19.32
C PRO A 45 -10.08 -5.82 -18.70
N MET A 46 -10.35 -6.95 -19.35
CA MET A 46 -11.21 -8.03 -18.79
C MET A 46 -10.58 -8.77 -17.59
N GLN A 47 -9.34 -8.50 -17.19
CA GLN A 47 -8.68 -9.19 -16.07
C GLN A 47 -8.77 -8.46 -14.72
N THR A 48 -9.29 -7.23 -14.67
CA THR A 48 -9.34 -6.42 -13.43
C THR A 48 -10.12 -7.09 -12.31
N ALA A 49 -11.37 -7.49 -12.55
CA ALA A 49 -12.20 -8.12 -11.52
C ALA A 49 -11.68 -9.51 -11.08
N ALA A 50 -11.11 -10.27 -12.03
CA ALA A 50 -10.51 -11.57 -11.73
C ALA A 50 -9.25 -11.43 -10.87
N MET A 51 -8.42 -10.43 -11.17
CA MET A 51 -7.22 -10.13 -10.40
C MET A 51 -7.56 -9.59 -9.01
N ASP A 52 -8.59 -8.75 -8.88
CA ASP A 52 -9.06 -8.32 -7.55
C ASP A 52 -9.52 -9.53 -6.73
N ALA A 53 -10.27 -10.46 -7.33
CA ALA A 53 -10.66 -11.70 -6.67
C ALA A 53 -9.44 -12.53 -6.21
N VAL A 54 -8.39 -12.63 -7.04
CA VAL A 54 -7.14 -13.32 -6.68
C VAL A 54 -6.43 -12.62 -5.52
N VAL A 55 -6.29 -11.28 -5.58
CA VAL A 55 -5.67 -10.48 -4.51
C VAL A 55 -6.41 -10.66 -3.19
N LYS A 56 -7.75 -10.62 -3.21
CA LYS A 56 -8.58 -10.86 -2.02
C LYS A 56 -8.29 -12.23 -1.40
N LEU A 57 -8.27 -13.29 -2.22
CA LEU A 57 -8.01 -14.65 -1.74
C LEU A 57 -6.59 -14.80 -1.17
N LEU A 58 -5.58 -14.26 -1.87
CA LEU A 58 -4.20 -14.27 -1.41
C LEU A 58 -4.03 -13.51 -0.10
N PHE A 59 -4.69 -12.36 0.06
CA PHE A 59 -4.65 -11.59 1.29
C PHE A 59 -5.24 -12.37 2.48
N VAL A 60 -6.37 -13.04 2.29
CA VAL A 60 -6.98 -13.87 3.34
C VAL A 60 -6.10 -15.08 3.67
N GLU A 61 -5.55 -15.77 2.67
CA GLU A 61 -4.64 -16.92 2.89
C GLU A 61 -3.40 -16.51 3.66
N MET A 62 -2.75 -15.42 3.26
CA MET A 62 -1.55 -14.92 3.92
C MET A 62 -1.84 -14.50 5.35
N THR A 63 -2.95 -13.76 5.58
CA THR A 63 -3.39 -13.36 6.92
C THR A 63 -3.63 -14.59 7.80
N LYS A 64 -4.32 -15.61 7.27
CA LYS A 64 -4.52 -16.88 7.98
C LYS A 64 -3.19 -17.52 8.34
N ARG A 65 -2.29 -17.72 7.37
CA ARG A 65 -0.99 -18.37 7.61
C ARG A 65 -0.16 -17.66 8.67
N GLU A 66 -0.14 -16.32 8.64
CA GLU A 66 0.68 -15.49 9.51
C GLU A 66 0.09 -15.20 10.89
N ARG A 67 -1.21 -15.44 11.08
CA ARG A 67 -1.92 -15.04 12.31
C ARG A 67 -2.73 -16.16 12.96
N GLN A 68 -2.97 -17.28 12.27
CA GLN A 68 -3.77 -18.39 12.83
C GLN A 68 -3.18 -19.02 14.09
N HIS A 69 -1.90 -18.78 14.37
CA HIS A 69 -1.21 -19.30 15.55
C HIS A 69 -1.25 -18.32 16.74
N ILE A 70 -1.85 -17.14 16.58
CA ILE A 70 -2.03 -16.14 17.64
C ILE A 70 -3.35 -16.45 18.34
N ASP A 71 -3.32 -16.65 19.66
CA ASP A 71 -4.49 -17.08 20.43
C ASP A 71 -5.62 -16.05 20.36
N GLU A 72 -5.33 -14.76 20.53
CA GLU A 72 -6.31 -13.68 20.43
C GLU A 72 -6.97 -13.61 19.04
N PHE A 73 -6.24 -14.01 18.00
CA PHE A 73 -6.76 -14.07 16.65
C PHE A 73 -7.72 -15.24 16.47
N GLN A 74 -7.39 -16.41 17.04
CA GLN A 74 -8.28 -17.57 17.05
C GLN A 74 -9.54 -17.32 17.89
N GLU A 75 -9.42 -16.66 19.04
CA GLU A 75 -10.57 -16.32 19.88
C GLU A 75 -11.53 -15.36 19.19
N GLU A 76 -11.01 -14.32 18.51
CA GLU A 76 -11.84 -13.29 17.90
C GLU A 76 -12.40 -13.69 16.52
N PHE A 77 -11.59 -14.37 15.70
CA PHE A 77 -11.94 -14.65 14.30
C PHE A 77 -12.20 -16.12 14.01
N GLY A 78 -11.83 -17.02 14.92
CA GLY A 78 -11.99 -18.47 14.75
C GLY A 78 -11.28 -19.01 13.52
N GLU A 79 -11.85 -20.07 12.95
CA GLU A 79 -11.37 -20.61 11.69
C GLU A 79 -11.70 -19.66 10.54
N ILE A 80 -10.67 -19.15 9.87
CA ILE A 80 -10.85 -18.27 8.72
C ILE A 80 -11.07 -19.09 7.44
N PRO A 81 -12.23 -18.94 6.76
CA PRO A 81 -12.42 -19.47 5.43
C PRO A 81 -11.72 -18.58 4.39
N VAL A 82 -10.85 -19.17 3.58
CA VAL A 82 -10.23 -18.46 2.43
C VAL A 82 -11.29 -18.28 1.34
N SER A 83 -11.97 -17.13 1.37
CA SER A 83 -13.06 -16.83 0.45
C SER A 83 -13.18 -15.32 0.20
N ILE A 84 -13.72 -14.97 -0.98
CA ILE A 84 -13.99 -13.57 -1.34
C ILE A 84 -15.03 -12.96 -0.38
N ALA A 85 -16.05 -13.74 0.00
CA ALA A 85 -17.09 -13.26 0.91
C ALA A 85 -16.53 -12.90 2.30
N PHE A 86 -15.59 -13.71 2.81
CA PHE A 86 -14.91 -13.39 4.06
C PHE A 86 -14.03 -12.13 3.91
N PHE A 87 -13.35 -11.97 2.78
CA PHE A 87 -12.63 -10.72 2.51
C PHE A 87 -13.59 -9.53 2.54
N ASP A 88 -14.67 -9.57 1.75
CA ASP A 88 -15.60 -8.45 1.56
C ASP A 88 -16.36 -8.08 2.84
N LEU A 89 -16.47 -9.02 3.79
CA LEU A 89 -17.03 -8.77 5.11
C LEU A 89 -16.12 -7.93 6.01
N ASN A 90 -14.81 -7.92 5.77
CA ASN A 90 -13.82 -7.37 6.70
C ASN A 90 -12.92 -6.28 6.07
N TRP A 91 -12.68 -6.34 4.76
CA TRP A 91 -11.81 -5.43 4.03
C TRP A 91 -12.43 -4.96 2.71
N THR A 92 -11.84 -3.90 2.15
CA THR A 92 -12.05 -3.44 0.78
C THR A 92 -10.72 -3.45 0.04
N VAL A 93 -10.78 -3.55 -1.29
CA VAL A 93 -9.61 -3.40 -2.16
C VAL A 93 -9.86 -2.23 -3.11
N THR A 94 -8.87 -1.35 -3.23
CA THR A 94 -8.87 -0.24 -4.18
C THR A 94 -7.59 -0.30 -4.99
N ARG A 95 -7.73 -0.28 -6.32
CA ARG A 95 -6.57 -0.14 -7.21
C ARG A 95 -6.12 1.31 -7.19
N ILE A 96 -4.82 1.51 -7.04
CA ILE A 96 -4.20 2.83 -7.10
C ILE A 96 -3.27 2.85 -8.30
N ASP A 97 -3.56 3.75 -9.22
CA ASP A 97 -2.62 4.14 -10.25
C ASP A 97 -1.71 5.21 -9.63
N LEU A 98 -0.44 4.89 -9.47
CA LEU A 98 0.56 5.90 -9.16
C LEU A 98 0.92 6.58 -10.48
N ASP A 99 0.26 7.70 -10.75
CA ASP A 99 0.40 8.46 -12.00
C ASP A 99 1.83 8.99 -12.24
N MET A 100 2.65 9.05 -11.18
CA MET A 100 4.04 9.52 -11.24
C MET A 100 4.91 8.76 -10.23
N THR A 101 6.15 8.45 -10.63
CA THR A 101 7.13 7.96 -9.67
C THR A 101 7.57 9.09 -8.75
N VAL A 102 8.14 8.77 -7.58
CA VAL A 102 8.75 9.80 -6.69
C VAL A 102 9.78 10.64 -7.46
N ARG A 103 10.53 10.03 -8.39
CA ARG A 103 11.48 10.74 -9.24
C ARG A 103 10.76 11.72 -10.16
N ASP A 104 9.72 11.30 -10.85
CA ASP A 104 8.98 12.16 -11.78
C ASP A 104 8.29 13.31 -11.02
N ALA A 105 7.72 13.03 -9.85
CA ALA A 105 7.12 14.03 -8.96
C ALA A 105 8.17 15.07 -8.50
N VAL A 106 9.37 14.62 -8.17
CA VAL A 106 10.48 15.50 -7.79
C VAL A 106 10.96 16.32 -8.99
N GLU A 107 11.09 15.73 -10.17
CA GLU A 107 11.47 16.44 -11.40
C GLU A 107 10.42 17.49 -11.79
N ASP A 108 9.12 17.18 -11.71
CA ASP A 108 8.02 18.13 -11.92
C ASP A 108 8.05 19.27 -10.88
N ALA A 109 8.31 18.95 -9.61
CA ALA A 109 8.46 19.96 -8.57
C ALA A 109 9.67 20.89 -8.79
N LEU A 110 10.77 20.35 -9.31
CA LEU A 110 11.96 21.13 -9.70
C LEU A 110 11.65 22.07 -10.87
N LEU A 111 10.95 21.57 -11.89
CA LEU A 111 10.56 22.34 -13.09
C LEU A 111 9.53 23.42 -12.78
N SER A 112 8.55 23.12 -11.92
CA SER A 112 7.52 24.07 -11.49
C SER A 112 8.00 25.09 -10.47
N GLY A 113 9.23 24.93 -9.94
CA GLY A 113 9.82 25.80 -8.92
C GLY A 113 9.23 25.60 -7.52
N SER A 114 8.35 24.62 -7.33
CA SER A 114 7.74 24.27 -6.04
C SER A 114 8.69 23.49 -5.12
N PHE A 115 9.78 22.93 -5.66
CA PHE A 115 10.73 22.09 -4.92
C PHE A 115 11.30 22.73 -3.65
N LYS A 116 11.59 24.04 -3.69
CA LYS A 116 12.17 24.77 -2.56
C LYS A 116 11.25 24.83 -1.34
N ALA A 117 9.94 24.68 -1.54
CA ALA A 117 8.98 24.63 -0.44
C ALA A 117 9.04 23.33 0.36
N MET A 118 9.68 22.27 -0.16
CA MET A 118 9.80 20.97 0.50
C MET A 118 11.06 20.82 1.38
N ILE A 119 12.08 21.66 1.17
CA ILE A 119 13.38 21.60 1.85
C ILE A 119 13.30 21.88 3.36
N PRO A 120 12.37 22.67 3.91
CA PRO A 120 12.18 22.71 5.36
C PRO A 120 11.22 21.60 5.80
N SER A 121 11.55 20.32 5.53
CA SER A 121 10.67 19.20 5.91
C SER A 121 10.65 18.96 7.43
N GLY A 122 11.64 19.51 8.15
CA GLY A 122 11.85 19.27 9.58
C GLY A 122 12.49 17.92 9.87
N ASN A 123 12.94 17.19 8.84
CA ASN A 123 13.61 15.90 8.96
C ASN A 123 14.93 15.91 8.16
N ALA A 124 16.05 15.82 8.88
CA ALA A 124 17.39 15.93 8.29
C ALA A 124 17.66 14.89 7.17
N MET A 125 17.12 13.68 7.28
CA MET A 125 17.30 12.65 6.25
C MET A 125 16.52 12.98 4.97
N VAL A 126 15.33 13.55 5.12
CA VAL A 126 14.50 13.98 3.99
C VAL A 126 15.15 15.19 3.32
N ASP A 127 15.64 16.15 4.10
CA ASP A 127 16.31 17.36 3.59
C ASP A 127 17.58 16.99 2.80
N GLU A 128 18.38 16.02 3.28
CA GLU A 128 19.56 15.50 2.57
C GLU A 128 19.19 14.81 1.26
N LEU A 129 18.13 14.00 1.26
CA LEU A 129 17.62 13.34 0.06
C LEU A 129 17.13 14.35 -0.98
N LEU A 130 16.40 15.38 -0.57
CA LEU A 130 15.92 16.45 -1.44
C LEU A 130 17.08 17.26 -2.03
N ALA A 131 18.09 17.59 -1.22
CA ALA A 131 19.30 18.27 -1.70
C ALA A 131 20.04 17.43 -2.77
N HIS A 132 20.10 16.11 -2.60
CA HIS A 132 20.69 15.21 -3.59
C HIS A 132 19.94 15.24 -4.93
N PHE A 133 18.61 15.28 -4.91
CA PHE A 133 17.80 15.42 -6.12
C PHE A 133 18.05 16.77 -6.83
N GLU A 134 18.10 17.88 -6.10
CA GLU A 134 18.37 19.21 -6.66
C GLU A 134 19.77 19.31 -7.29
N TRP A 135 20.78 18.73 -6.64
CA TRP A 135 22.15 18.69 -7.15
C TRP A 135 22.27 17.89 -8.46
N ASN A 136 21.65 16.71 -8.51
CA ASN A 136 21.64 15.86 -9.72
C ASN A 136 20.96 16.55 -10.90
N ALA A 137 19.84 17.23 -10.67
CA ALA A 137 19.13 17.97 -11.70
C ALA A 137 19.96 19.16 -12.23
N SER A 138 20.61 19.91 -11.33
CA SER A 138 21.48 21.04 -11.67
C SER A 138 22.70 20.63 -12.49
N SER A 139 23.22 19.42 -12.27
CA SER A 139 24.37 18.87 -12.98
C SER A 139 24.04 18.43 -14.41
N ARG A 140 22.82 17.95 -14.65
CA ARG A 140 22.31 17.59 -15.99
C ARG A 140 22.02 18.80 -16.89
N LEU A 141 21.74 19.97 -16.31
CA LEU A 141 21.49 21.21 -17.05
C LEU A 141 22.78 21.95 -17.48
N LYS A 142 23.93 21.55 -16.93
CA LYS A 142 25.24 22.18 -17.20
C LYS A 142 26.13 21.37 -18.14
N GLY A 143 25.73 20.16 -18.54
CA GLY A 143 26.41 19.31 -19.51
C GLY A 143 25.59 19.18 -20.78
#